data_AF-A0A957FQX5-F1
#
_entry.id   AF-A0A957FQX5-F1
#
_cell.length_a   1.000
_cell.length_b   1.000
_cell.length_c   1.000
_cell.angle_alpha   90.00
_cell.angle_beta   90.00
_cell.angle_gamma   90.00
#
_symmetry.space_group_name_H-M   'P 1'
#
loop_
_entity.id
_entity.type
_entity.pdbx_description
1 polymer ?
#
loop_
_entity_poly.entity_id
_entity_poly.type
_entity_poly.pdbx_seq_one_letter_code
_entity_poly.pdbx_strand_id
1 'polypeptide(L)'
;MIKEDKPTLFQRLFTLRRRPEPPPPLATGLHPFLKNNGENFVRYHLRVEPDGHGLLVVNATTAVQLTPVGVVIAHHILTGYPKSDTEAQVKQSFVGFQKAQFEQDYQRIQKLIERWQKANKPDAPVANLADAAFLPQDVELYAPLEADVPLAEPALMHPLLARLWEIGIPHVTLLVPPDPNPEHLVAAIERAEDLGMICGIHGRATDFTDRDLISRMAQAGLDYATILFLTDDNPVQNKWFGQDYGARFTGLLVVLNKFGIYATAEVPLIQDNATDINSIVGYLDISG
;
A
#
# COMPACT_ATOMS: atom_id res chain seq x y z
N MET A 1 -28.56 21.02 54.64
CA MET A 1 -27.48 20.17 55.19
C MET A 1 -27.55 18.82 54.48
N ILE A 2 -26.98 18.73 53.28
CA ILE A 2 -26.98 17.51 52.46
C ILE A 2 -25.71 16.74 52.83
N LYS A 3 -25.87 15.54 53.39
CA LYS A 3 -24.76 14.64 53.74
C LYS A 3 -24.11 14.16 52.45
N GLU A 4 -22.84 14.50 52.24
CA GLU A 4 -21.99 13.83 51.26
C GLU A 4 -21.80 12.37 51.70
N ASP A 5 -22.34 11.46 50.90
CA ASP A 5 -22.17 10.03 51.10
C ASP A 5 -20.80 9.62 50.54
N LYS A 6 -19.85 9.32 51.44
CA LYS A 6 -18.52 8.85 51.03
C LYS A 6 -18.64 7.40 50.53
N PRO A 7 -18.14 7.07 49.33
CA PRO A 7 -18.31 5.74 48.79
C PRO A 7 -17.63 4.70 49.68
N THR A 8 -18.33 3.60 49.94
CA THR A 8 -17.87 2.51 50.80
C THR A 8 -16.67 1.78 50.17
N LEU A 9 -15.89 1.09 51.00
CA LEU A 9 -14.72 0.30 50.58
C LEU A 9 -15.06 -0.68 49.42
N PHE A 10 -16.29 -1.20 49.43
CA PHE A 10 -16.84 -2.07 48.38
C PHE A 10 -17.10 -1.34 47.04
N GLN A 11 -17.53 -0.07 47.06
CA GLN A 11 -17.73 0.71 45.83
C GLN A 11 -16.40 1.08 45.14
N ARG A 12 -15.31 1.16 45.90
CA ARG A 12 -13.95 1.35 45.34
C ARG A 12 -13.38 0.11 44.66
N LEU A 13 -13.85 -1.09 45.04
CA LEU A 13 -13.38 -2.37 44.49
C LEU A 13 -13.99 -2.70 43.11
N PHE A 14 -15.18 -2.15 42.80
CA PHE A 14 -15.89 -2.42 41.54
C PHE A 14 -15.85 -1.28 40.53
N THR A 15 -15.36 -0.09 40.91
CA THR A 15 -14.83 0.85 39.91
C THR A 15 -13.43 0.39 39.53
N LEU A 16 -13.34 -0.70 38.77
CA LEU A 16 -12.19 -0.93 37.89
C LEU A 16 -12.15 0.27 36.94
N ARG A 17 -11.53 1.37 37.37
CA ARG A 17 -10.87 2.25 36.41
C ARG A 17 -9.95 1.30 35.67
N ARG A 18 -10.34 0.88 34.46
CA ARG A 18 -9.44 0.23 33.53
C ARG A 18 -8.18 1.07 33.60
N ARG A 19 -7.11 0.49 34.14
CA ARG A 19 -5.81 1.14 34.12
C ARG A 19 -5.62 1.46 32.64
N PRO A 20 -5.47 2.73 32.23
CA PRO A 20 -5.28 3.03 30.82
C PRO A 20 -4.13 2.13 30.36
N GLU A 21 -4.41 1.33 29.34
CA GLU A 21 -3.39 0.45 28.78
C GLU A 21 -2.19 1.33 28.44
N PRO A 22 -0.96 0.90 28.80
CA PRO A 22 0.22 1.68 28.44
C PRO A 22 0.19 1.92 26.93
N PRO A 23 0.49 3.15 26.48
CA PRO A 23 0.49 3.45 25.05
C PRO A 23 1.40 2.45 24.33
N PRO A 24 1.06 2.06 23.09
CA PRO A 24 1.91 1.16 22.33
C PRO A 24 3.34 1.71 22.28
N PRO A 25 4.36 0.82 22.28
CA PRO A 25 5.76 1.22 22.40
C PRO A 25 6.28 2.03 21.20
N LEU A 26 5.53 2.07 20.10
CA LEU A 26 5.79 2.90 18.93
C LEU A 26 4.60 3.83 18.70
N ALA A 27 4.91 5.06 18.29
CA ALA A 27 3.89 6.06 18.01
C ALA A 27 3.04 5.66 16.80
N THR A 28 1.72 5.89 16.91
CA THR A 28 0.79 5.81 15.77
C THR A 28 1.28 6.70 14.64
N GLY A 29 1.22 6.19 13.41
CA GLY A 29 1.68 6.92 12.24
C GLY A 29 2.43 6.06 11.23
N LEU A 30 2.94 6.72 10.21
CA LEU A 30 3.74 6.12 9.14
C LEU A 30 5.24 6.24 9.45
N HIS A 31 5.95 5.12 9.41
CA HIS A 31 7.39 5.02 9.65
C HIS A 31 8.07 4.50 8.37
N PRO A 32 8.59 5.40 7.52
CA PRO A 32 9.24 5.01 6.26
C PRO A 32 10.68 4.55 6.48
N PHE A 33 11.12 3.54 5.72
CA PHE A 33 12.53 3.11 5.68
C PHE A 33 12.98 2.88 4.24
N LEU A 34 14.25 3.21 3.98
CA LEU A 34 14.94 2.92 2.72
C LEU A 34 16.15 2.04 3.02
N LYS A 35 16.22 0.85 2.41
CA LYS A 35 17.35 -0.08 2.56
C LYS A 35 18.00 -0.36 1.22
N ASN A 36 19.33 -0.40 1.20
CA ASN A 36 20.10 -0.82 0.04
C ASN A 36 20.33 -2.34 0.13
N ASN A 37 19.96 -3.10 -0.91
CA ASN A 37 20.19 -4.54 -0.98
C ASN A 37 21.44 -4.94 -1.80
N GLY A 38 22.24 -3.96 -2.22
CA GLY A 38 23.44 -4.10 -3.04
C GLY A 38 23.22 -3.66 -4.49
N GLU A 39 22.09 -4.01 -5.09
CA GLU A 39 21.76 -3.71 -6.48
C GLU A 39 20.72 -2.57 -6.60
N ASN A 40 19.76 -2.54 -5.69
CA ASN A 40 18.62 -1.63 -5.67
C ASN A 40 18.33 -1.11 -4.25
N PHE A 41 17.47 -0.10 -4.19
CA PHE A 41 16.85 0.31 -2.93
C PHE A 41 15.50 -0.39 -2.75
N VAL A 42 15.18 -0.71 -1.49
CA VAL A 42 13.92 -1.29 -1.06
C VAL A 42 13.24 -0.31 -0.11
N ARG A 43 12.05 0.16 -0.50
CA ARG A 43 11.17 1.04 0.29
C ARG A 43 10.31 0.19 1.22
N TYR A 44 10.25 0.57 2.49
CA TYR A 44 9.35 -0.02 3.49
C TYR A 44 8.49 1.07 4.10
N HIS A 45 7.20 0.77 4.27
CA HIS A 45 6.23 1.60 4.98
C HIS A 45 5.70 0.80 6.16
N LEU A 46 6.20 1.08 7.36
CA LEU A 46 5.62 0.52 8.58
C LEU A 46 4.57 1.50 9.11
N ARG A 47 3.31 1.17 8.92
CA ARG A 47 2.18 1.94 9.45
C ARG A 47 1.75 1.33 10.78
N VAL A 48 1.61 2.16 11.81
CA VAL A 48 1.21 1.77 13.17
C VAL A 48 -0.14 2.39 13.50
N GLU A 49 -1.11 1.56 13.89
CA GLU A 49 -2.47 1.95 14.24
C GLU A 49 -2.58 2.38 15.72
N PRO A 50 -3.69 3.01 16.14
CA PRO A 50 -3.90 3.46 17.52
C PRO A 50 -3.84 2.34 18.57
N ASP A 51 -4.21 1.12 18.20
CA ASP A 51 -4.19 -0.08 19.06
C ASP A 51 -2.82 -0.79 19.09
N GLY A 52 -1.85 -0.29 18.32
CA GLY A 52 -0.50 -0.85 18.22
C GLY A 52 -0.32 -1.94 17.17
N HIS A 53 -1.38 -2.41 16.49
CA HIS A 53 -1.21 -3.23 15.29
C HIS A 53 -0.56 -2.41 14.17
N GLY A 54 -0.07 -3.09 13.15
CA GLY A 54 0.52 -2.37 12.03
C GLY A 54 0.43 -3.11 10.71
N LEU A 55 0.68 -2.35 9.65
CA LEU A 55 0.82 -2.82 8.29
C LEU A 55 2.24 -2.51 7.82
N LEU A 56 2.97 -3.52 7.40
CA LEU A 56 4.26 -3.34 6.74
C LEU A 56 4.07 -3.53 5.24
N VAL A 57 4.26 -2.46 4.47
CA VAL A 57 4.28 -2.51 3.00
C VAL A 57 5.72 -2.45 2.51
N VAL A 58 6.05 -3.22 1.48
CA VAL A 58 7.39 -3.31 0.89
C VAL A 58 7.30 -3.13 -0.62
N ASN A 59 8.04 -2.16 -1.17
CA ASN A 59 8.11 -1.84 -2.62
C ASN A 59 6.76 -1.78 -3.33
N ALA A 60 5.68 -1.35 -2.67
CA ALA A 60 4.31 -1.47 -3.18
C ALA A 60 3.84 -2.89 -3.50
N THR A 61 4.69 -3.91 -3.35
CA THR A 61 4.44 -5.23 -3.90
C THR A 61 3.92 -6.24 -2.89
N THR A 62 4.14 -5.98 -1.60
CA THR A 62 3.69 -6.89 -0.55
C THR A 62 3.30 -6.10 0.67
N ALA A 63 2.20 -6.49 1.30
CA ALA A 63 1.73 -5.94 2.56
C ALA A 63 1.51 -7.07 3.57
N VAL A 64 1.96 -6.87 4.80
CA VAL A 64 1.78 -7.83 5.90
C VAL A 64 1.28 -7.13 7.14
N GLN A 65 0.21 -7.68 7.71
CA GLN A 65 -0.28 -7.28 9.01
C GLN A 65 0.65 -7.78 10.11
N LEU A 66 0.84 -6.94 11.12
CA LEU A 66 1.68 -7.17 12.26
C LEU A 66 0.87 -7.01 13.54
N THR A 67 1.09 -7.93 14.48
CA THR A 67 0.69 -7.75 15.88
C THR A 67 1.53 -6.63 16.52
N PRO A 68 1.14 -6.10 17.69
CA PRO A 68 1.94 -5.09 18.39
C PRO A 68 3.38 -5.52 18.69
N VAL A 69 3.61 -6.80 18.98
CA VAL A 69 4.96 -7.37 19.13
C VAL A 69 5.69 -7.37 17.79
N GLY A 70 4.99 -7.77 16.71
CA GLY A 70 5.55 -7.77 15.37
C GLY A 70 5.95 -6.39 14.86
N VAL A 71 5.19 -5.35 15.21
CA VAL A 71 5.51 -3.94 14.90
C VAL A 71 6.83 -3.53 15.52
N VAL A 72 7.06 -3.84 16.81
CA VAL A 72 8.34 -3.56 17.48
C VAL A 72 9.49 -4.30 16.84
N ILE A 73 9.31 -5.60 16.56
CA ILE A 73 10.34 -6.42 15.91
C ILE A 73 10.69 -5.87 14.53
N ALA A 74 9.70 -5.61 13.68
CA ALA A 74 9.88 -5.08 12.33
C ALA A 74 10.58 -3.72 12.36
N HIS A 75 10.10 -2.79 13.20
CA HIS A 75 10.72 -1.48 13.38
C HIS A 75 12.18 -1.60 13.82
N HIS A 76 12.48 -2.48 14.79
CA HIS A 76 13.85 -2.65 15.28
C HIS A 76 14.79 -3.24 14.23
N ILE A 77 14.34 -4.26 13.49
CA ILE A 77 15.12 -4.85 12.39
C ILE A 77 15.38 -3.79 11.32
N LEU A 78 14.36 -3.03 10.91
CA LEU A 78 14.49 -1.98 9.90
C LEU A 78 15.30 -0.79 10.39
N THR A 79 15.33 -0.49 11.69
CA THR A 79 16.20 0.55 12.24
C THR A 79 17.65 0.07 12.41
N GLY A 80 17.86 -1.23 12.57
CA GLY A 80 19.17 -1.83 12.82
C GLY A 80 19.51 -1.98 14.31
N TYR A 81 18.50 -2.00 15.20
CA TYR A 81 18.73 -2.28 16.61
C TYR A 81 19.18 -3.72 16.84
N PRO A 82 20.08 -3.97 17.81
CA PRO A 82 20.42 -5.31 18.24
C PRO A 82 19.20 -6.09 18.72
N LYS A 83 19.17 -7.38 18.44
CA LYS A 83 18.10 -8.27 18.90
C LYS A 83 17.89 -8.25 20.42
N SER A 84 18.97 -8.07 21.20
CA SER A 84 18.89 -7.94 22.66
C SER A 84 18.03 -6.76 23.10
N ASP A 85 18.10 -5.66 22.37
CA ASP A 85 17.40 -4.42 22.69
C ASP A 85 15.93 -4.55 22.30
N THR A 86 15.65 -5.25 21.19
CA THR A 86 14.30 -5.66 20.81
C THR A 86 13.68 -6.59 21.86
N GLU A 87 14.42 -7.59 22.35
CA GLU A 87 13.95 -8.50 23.40
C GLU A 87 13.60 -7.72 24.68
N ALA A 88 14.47 -6.80 25.09
CA ALA A 88 14.26 -5.95 26.25
C ALA A 88 13.03 -5.05 26.10
N GLN A 89 12.86 -4.39 24.94
CA GLN A 89 11.70 -3.54 24.66
C GLN A 89 10.39 -4.34 24.68
N VAL A 90 10.35 -5.50 24.03
CA VAL A 90 9.15 -6.37 24.02
C VAL A 90 8.83 -6.84 25.43
N LYS A 91 9.83 -7.29 26.19
CA LYS A 91 9.66 -7.72 27.58
C LYS A 91 9.15 -6.61 28.50
N GLN A 92 9.56 -5.36 28.27
CA GLN A 92 9.10 -4.20 29.04
C GLN A 92 7.69 -3.76 28.65
N SER A 93 7.33 -3.90 27.37
CA SER A 93 6.10 -3.32 26.81
C SER A 93 4.89 -4.26 26.88
N PHE A 94 5.11 -5.58 26.90
CA PHE A 94 4.04 -6.57 26.81
C PHE A 94 4.03 -7.54 27.99
N VAL A 95 2.85 -7.72 28.61
CA VAL A 95 2.62 -8.71 29.67
C VAL A 95 2.65 -10.12 29.08
N GLY A 96 3.16 -11.10 29.83
CA GLY A 96 3.16 -12.51 29.39
C GLY A 96 4.29 -12.88 28.43
N PHE A 97 5.39 -12.10 28.42
CA PHE A 97 6.58 -12.38 27.61
C PHE A 97 7.09 -13.82 27.80
N GLN A 98 7.23 -14.54 26.68
CA GLN A 98 7.86 -15.85 26.62
C GLN A 98 9.03 -15.81 25.63
N LYS A 99 10.23 -16.11 26.12
CA LYS A 99 11.46 -16.03 25.31
C LYS A 99 11.42 -16.90 24.05
N ALA A 100 10.86 -18.11 24.16
CA ALA A 100 10.73 -19.02 23.01
C ALA A 100 9.80 -18.45 21.93
N GLN A 101 8.68 -17.84 22.31
CA GLN A 101 7.75 -17.20 21.38
C GLN A 101 8.41 -15.99 20.70
N PHE A 102 9.08 -15.12 21.46
CA PHE A 102 9.82 -13.99 20.92
C PHE A 102 10.88 -14.43 19.90
N GLU A 103 11.63 -15.49 20.19
CA GLU A 103 12.63 -16.03 19.27
C GLU A 103 12.00 -16.46 17.95
N GLN A 104 10.86 -17.15 18.00
CA GLN A 104 10.13 -17.59 16.80
C GLN A 104 9.59 -16.40 16.01
N ASP A 105 8.96 -15.44 16.67
CA ASP A 105 8.40 -14.24 16.03
C ASP A 105 9.50 -13.41 15.38
N TYR A 106 10.63 -13.22 16.07
CA TYR A 106 11.79 -12.52 15.54
C TYR A 106 12.33 -13.20 14.29
N GLN A 107 12.55 -14.51 14.32
CA GLN A 107 13.03 -15.26 13.17
C GLN A 107 12.03 -15.23 11.99
N ARG A 108 10.73 -15.28 12.27
CA ARG A 108 9.69 -15.21 11.23
C ARG A 108 9.72 -13.86 10.52
N ILE A 109 9.76 -12.76 11.26
CA ILE A 109 9.78 -11.41 10.68
C ILE A 109 11.12 -11.13 9.98
N GLN A 110 12.24 -11.56 10.57
CA GLN A 110 13.55 -11.45 9.94
C GLN A 110 13.56 -12.15 8.57
N LYS A 111 13.09 -13.40 8.50
CA LYS A 111 13.00 -14.14 7.24
C LYS A 111 12.08 -13.48 6.21
N LEU A 112 10.95 -12.91 6.65
CA LEU A 112 10.05 -12.16 5.77
C LEU A 112 10.77 -10.96 5.15
N ILE A 113 11.43 -10.13 5.98
CA ILE A 113 12.18 -8.96 5.52
C ILE A 113 13.33 -9.37 4.59
N GLU A 114 14.12 -10.39 4.94
CA GLU A 114 15.22 -10.90 4.12
C GLU A 114 14.75 -11.47 2.78
N ARG A 115 13.58 -12.13 2.74
CA ARG A 115 13.00 -12.64 1.49
C ARG A 115 12.69 -11.50 0.53
N TRP A 116 12.05 -10.43 1.00
CA TRP A 116 11.68 -9.31 0.16
C TRP A 116 12.88 -8.46 -0.27
N GLN A 117 13.95 -8.40 0.55
CA GLN A 117 15.20 -7.76 0.12
C GLN A 117 15.84 -8.43 -1.09
N LYS A 118 15.64 -9.74 -1.26
CA LYS A 118 16.26 -10.55 -2.32
C LYS A 118 15.35 -10.77 -3.54
N ALA A 119 14.09 -10.33 -3.48
CA ALA A 119 13.16 -10.48 -4.59
C ALA A 119 13.53 -9.49 -5.72
N ASN A 120 14.24 -9.98 -6.75
CA ASN A 120 14.59 -9.21 -7.96
C ASN A 120 13.44 -9.12 -8.99
N LYS A 121 12.25 -9.62 -8.66
CA LYS A 121 11.04 -9.53 -9.48
C LYS A 121 9.90 -8.99 -8.62
N PRO A 122 9.00 -8.16 -9.18
CA PRO A 122 7.73 -7.91 -8.53
C PRO A 122 6.97 -9.24 -8.54
N ASP A 123 6.87 -9.90 -7.37
CA ASP A 123 5.64 -10.64 -7.09
C ASP A 123 4.48 -9.63 -7.24
N ALA A 124 3.34 -10.08 -7.76
CA ALA A 124 2.19 -9.22 -8.05
C ALA A 124 1.96 -8.21 -6.92
N PRO A 125 2.02 -6.90 -7.17
CA PRO A 125 1.90 -5.93 -6.13
C PRO A 125 0.55 -5.96 -5.47
N VAL A 126 0.52 -5.38 -4.28
CA VAL A 126 -0.75 -5.16 -3.59
C VAL A 126 -1.45 -4.03 -4.31
N ALA A 127 -2.16 -4.37 -5.39
CA ALA A 127 -2.92 -3.44 -6.22
C ALA A 127 -4.10 -2.81 -5.46
N ASN A 128 -4.45 -3.36 -4.29
CA ASN A 128 -5.48 -2.85 -3.41
C ASN A 128 -5.06 -3.09 -1.95
N LEU A 129 -4.46 -2.08 -1.31
CA LEU A 129 -4.11 -2.16 0.12
C LEU A 129 -5.38 -2.19 1.00
N ALA A 130 -6.51 -1.72 0.46
CA ALA A 130 -7.81 -1.73 1.10
C ALA A 130 -8.60 -3.05 0.90
N ASP A 131 -8.03 -4.07 0.25
CA ASP A 131 -8.66 -5.40 0.18
C ASP A 131 -8.90 -5.90 1.62
N ALA A 132 -10.12 -6.37 1.88
CA ALA A 132 -10.55 -6.90 3.17
C ALA A 132 -9.64 -8.05 3.66
N ALA A 133 -8.90 -8.71 2.77
CA ALA A 133 -7.86 -9.67 3.14
C ALA A 133 -6.71 -9.05 3.96
N PHE A 134 -6.47 -7.74 3.83
CA PHE A 134 -5.45 -6.96 4.54
C PHE A 134 -6.00 -6.10 5.68
N LEU A 135 -7.30 -6.19 6.00
CA LEU A 135 -7.90 -5.54 7.16
C LEU A 135 -8.43 -6.63 8.13
N PRO A 136 -7.95 -6.70 9.39
CA PRO A 136 -8.65 -7.51 10.37
C PRO A 136 -10.05 -6.92 10.56
N GLN A 137 -11.07 -7.76 10.75
CA GLN A 137 -12.35 -7.26 11.21
C GLN A 137 -12.11 -6.43 12.49
N ASP A 138 -12.60 -5.19 12.46
CA ASP A 138 -12.64 -4.25 13.60
C ASP A 138 -11.37 -3.41 13.90
N VAL A 139 -10.41 -3.26 12.99
CA VAL A 139 -9.31 -2.27 13.18
C VAL A 139 -9.75 -0.86 12.77
N GLU A 140 -9.78 0.05 13.74
CA GLU A 140 -9.96 1.49 13.50
C GLU A 140 -8.68 2.09 12.91
N LEU A 141 -8.67 2.32 11.60
CA LEU A 141 -7.54 2.95 10.93
C LEU A 141 -7.43 4.43 11.34
N TYR A 142 -6.24 4.92 11.67
CA TYR A 142 -6.06 6.36 11.94
C TYR A 142 -6.16 7.24 10.68
N ALA A 143 -5.96 6.66 9.48
CA ALA A 143 -6.06 7.30 8.17
C ALA A 143 -6.36 6.22 7.10
N PRO A 144 -6.90 6.59 5.93
CA PRO A 144 -7.00 5.67 4.80
C PRO A 144 -5.64 5.08 4.40
N LEU A 145 -5.64 3.85 3.86
CA LEU A 145 -4.42 3.21 3.35
C LEU A 145 -4.00 3.76 1.99
N GLU A 146 -4.95 4.26 1.21
CA GLU A 146 -4.75 4.78 -0.14
C GLU A 146 -5.68 5.95 -0.43
N ALA A 147 -5.30 6.74 -1.44
CA ALA A 147 -6.11 7.84 -1.95
C ALA A 147 -6.10 7.84 -3.48
N ASP A 148 -7.30 7.87 -4.07
CA ASP A 148 -7.48 8.09 -5.50
C ASP A 148 -7.70 9.58 -5.76
N VAL A 149 -6.87 10.16 -6.61
CA VAL A 149 -6.90 11.61 -6.89
C VAL A 149 -6.90 11.89 -8.40
N PRO A 150 -7.75 12.80 -8.90
CA PRO A 150 -7.68 13.25 -10.29
C PRO A 150 -6.32 13.89 -10.60
N LEU A 151 -5.74 13.55 -11.76
CA LEU A 151 -4.55 14.25 -12.24
C LEU A 151 -4.83 15.76 -12.37
N ALA A 152 -3.92 16.57 -11.84
CA ALA A 152 -3.99 18.03 -11.89
C ALA A 152 -2.61 18.62 -12.22
N GLU A 153 -2.55 19.91 -12.48
CA GLU A 153 -1.28 20.62 -12.68
C GLU A 153 -0.39 20.59 -11.43
N PRO A 154 0.96 20.65 -11.58
CA PRO A 154 1.90 20.53 -10.46
C PRO A 154 1.63 21.48 -9.28
N ALA A 155 1.15 22.70 -9.56
CA ALA A 155 0.84 23.70 -8.54
C ALA A 155 -0.25 23.25 -7.54
N LEU A 156 -1.18 22.41 -8.00
CA LEU A 156 -2.23 21.80 -7.16
C LEU A 156 -1.82 20.41 -6.68
N MET A 157 -1.17 19.62 -7.53
CA MET A 157 -0.84 18.24 -7.24
C MET A 157 0.21 18.10 -6.15
N HIS A 158 1.30 18.87 -6.20
CA HIS A 158 2.40 18.73 -5.24
C HIS A 158 2.02 18.99 -3.77
N PRO A 159 1.26 20.06 -3.43
CA PRO A 159 0.81 20.26 -2.06
C PRO A 159 -0.23 19.22 -1.63
N LEU A 160 -1.08 18.73 -2.53
CA LEU A 160 -2.03 17.66 -2.22
C LEU A 160 -1.29 16.38 -1.80
N LEU A 161 -0.33 15.92 -2.61
CA LEU A 161 0.48 14.73 -2.31
C LEU A 161 1.24 14.88 -0.99
N ALA A 162 1.82 16.07 -0.74
CA ALA A 162 2.49 16.35 0.52
C ALA A 162 1.55 16.22 1.73
N ARG A 163 0.32 16.72 1.63
CA ARG A 163 -0.67 16.59 2.70
C ARG A 163 -1.12 15.15 2.93
N LEU A 164 -1.35 14.38 1.87
CA LEU A 164 -1.70 12.96 1.98
C LEU A 164 -0.60 12.19 2.73
N TRP A 165 0.66 12.43 2.39
CA TRP A 165 1.80 11.83 3.07
C TRP A 165 1.90 12.25 4.55
N GLU A 166 1.78 13.55 4.84
CA GLU A 166 1.84 14.09 6.20
C GLU A 166 0.79 13.50 7.15
N ILE A 167 -0.40 13.17 6.64
CA ILE A 167 -1.47 12.53 7.44
C ILE A 167 -1.36 11.01 7.47
N GLY A 168 -0.30 10.43 6.87
CA GLY A 168 0.01 9.00 6.94
C GLY A 168 -0.69 8.13 5.90
N ILE A 169 -1.08 8.69 4.75
CA ILE A 169 -1.54 7.93 3.58
C ILE A 169 -0.31 7.60 2.71
N PRO A 170 0.17 6.34 2.68
CA PRO A 170 1.39 5.98 1.96
C PRO A 170 1.18 5.75 0.46
N HIS A 171 -0.07 5.58 0.01
CA HIS A 171 -0.41 5.11 -1.33
C HIS A 171 -1.31 6.10 -2.07
N VAL A 172 -0.97 6.41 -3.32
CA VAL A 172 -1.79 7.26 -4.19
C VAL A 172 -1.99 6.63 -5.57
N THR A 173 -3.23 6.65 -6.05
CA THR A 173 -3.56 6.36 -7.45
C THR A 173 -3.91 7.66 -8.16
N LEU A 174 -3.21 7.97 -9.24
CA LEU A 174 -3.55 9.08 -10.12
C LEU A 174 -4.62 8.63 -11.12
N LEU A 175 -5.80 9.24 -11.06
CA LEU A 175 -6.86 9.03 -12.05
C LEU A 175 -6.52 9.83 -13.31
N VAL A 176 -6.15 9.12 -14.37
CA VAL A 176 -5.69 9.71 -15.63
C VAL A 176 -6.91 10.08 -16.49
N PRO A 177 -7.11 11.38 -16.80
CA PRO A 177 -8.20 11.81 -17.65
C PRO A 177 -7.93 11.46 -19.12
N PRO A 178 -8.96 11.50 -19.99
CA PRO A 178 -8.75 11.51 -21.43
C PRO A 178 -7.76 12.58 -21.88
N ASP A 179 -6.83 12.22 -22.78
CA ASP A 179 -5.81 13.14 -23.32
C ASP A 179 -5.01 13.87 -22.21
N PRO A 180 -4.32 13.12 -21.33
CA PRO A 180 -3.64 13.70 -20.18
C PRO A 180 -2.42 14.52 -20.63
N ASN A 181 -2.09 15.57 -19.88
CA ASN A 181 -0.83 16.27 -20.08
C ASN A 181 0.34 15.37 -19.59
N PRO A 182 1.27 14.95 -20.47
CA PRO A 182 2.36 14.05 -20.08
C PRO A 182 3.29 14.63 -19.02
N GLU A 183 3.54 15.94 -19.06
CA GLU A 183 4.42 16.61 -18.09
C GLU A 183 3.79 16.68 -16.70
N HIS A 184 2.46 16.88 -16.63
CA HIS A 184 1.76 16.88 -15.35
C HIS A 184 1.77 15.48 -14.72
N LEU A 185 1.60 14.45 -15.54
CA LEU A 185 1.63 13.06 -15.09
C LEU A 185 3.01 12.66 -14.54
N VAL A 186 4.07 12.95 -15.30
CA VAL A 186 5.45 12.68 -14.86
C VAL A 186 5.78 13.45 -13.57
N ALA A 187 5.46 14.75 -13.51
CA ALA A 187 5.73 15.56 -12.31
C ALA A 187 4.98 15.06 -11.06
N ALA A 188 3.75 14.57 -11.22
CA ALA A 188 2.98 14.00 -10.12
C ALA A 188 3.62 12.71 -9.58
N ILE A 189 4.09 11.83 -10.49
CA ILE A 189 4.77 10.58 -10.14
C ILE A 189 6.11 10.88 -9.46
N GLU A 190 6.93 11.76 -10.04
CA GLU A 190 8.21 12.18 -9.44
C GLU A 190 7.99 12.75 -8.03
N ARG A 191 6.96 13.58 -7.85
CA ARG A 191 6.64 14.13 -6.54
C ARG A 191 6.21 13.07 -5.54
N ALA A 192 5.46 12.06 -5.96
CA ALA A 192 5.06 10.95 -5.12
C ALA A 192 6.28 10.12 -4.70
N GLU A 193 7.20 9.82 -5.63
CA GLU A 193 8.45 9.13 -5.36
C GLU A 193 9.36 9.92 -4.39
N ASP A 194 9.48 11.24 -4.57
CA ASP A 194 10.26 12.13 -3.69
C ASP A 194 9.75 12.11 -2.23
N LEU A 195 8.43 11.97 -2.03
CA LEU A 195 7.81 11.82 -0.72
C LEU A 195 8.01 10.41 -0.15
N GLY A 196 8.36 9.45 -1.00
CA GLY A 196 8.42 8.03 -0.69
C GLY A 196 7.07 7.35 -0.77
N MET A 197 6.07 7.93 -1.43
CA MET A 197 4.77 7.28 -1.62
C MET A 197 4.89 6.07 -2.54
N ILE A 198 3.90 5.19 -2.44
CA ILE A 198 3.59 4.25 -3.51
C ILE A 198 2.71 5.01 -4.51
N CYS A 199 3.09 5.01 -5.78
CA CYS A 199 2.37 5.74 -6.82
C CYS A 199 1.90 4.80 -7.94
N GLY A 200 0.60 4.78 -8.17
CA GLY A 200 -0.01 4.13 -9.33
C GLY A 200 -0.75 5.09 -10.24
N ILE A 201 -1.15 4.58 -11.40
CA ILE A 201 -2.05 5.26 -12.32
C ILE A 201 -3.28 4.39 -12.59
N HIS A 202 -4.43 5.03 -12.81
CA HIS A 202 -5.63 4.37 -13.32
C HIS A 202 -6.11 5.10 -14.58
N GLY A 203 -6.20 4.40 -15.71
CA GLY A 203 -6.63 5.02 -16.96
C GLY A 203 -6.93 4.04 -18.10
N ARG A 204 -7.05 4.58 -19.31
CA ARG A 204 -7.33 3.81 -20.53
C ARG A 204 -6.05 3.64 -21.35
N ALA A 205 -5.90 2.51 -22.03
CA ALA A 205 -4.74 2.26 -22.87
C ALA A 205 -4.55 3.30 -24.01
N THR A 206 -5.66 3.91 -24.47
CA THR A 206 -5.66 4.95 -25.50
C THR A 206 -5.10 6.29 -25.04
N ASP A 207 -4.96 6.51 -23.74
CA ASP A 207 -4.41 7.77 -23.19
C ASP A 207 -2.87 7.74 -23.11
N PHE A 208 -2.24 6.58 -23.35
CA PHE A 208 -0.78 6.39 -23.30
C PHE A 208 -0.19 6.18 -24.70
N THR A 209 -0.29 7.19 -25.56
CA THR A 209 0.12 7.08 -26.98
C THR A 209 1.59 7.41 -27.24
N ASP A 210 2.21 8.20 -26.38
CA ASP A 210 3.62 8.55 -26.46
C ASP A 210 4.50 7.37 -26.02
N ARG A 211 5.42 6.98 -26.90
CA ARG A 211 6.32 5.83 -26.70
C ARG A 211 7.31 6.08 -25.57
N ASP A 212 7.67 7.33 -25.34
CA ASP A 212 8.67 7.69 -24.33
C ASP A 212 8.02 7.97 -22.97
N LEU A 213 6.71 8.26 -22.93
CA LEU A 213 5.99 8.54 -21.69
C LEU A 213 6.09 7.39 -20.68
N ILE A 214 5.93 6.13 -21.10
CA ILE A 214 6.04 5.00 -20.17
C ILE A 214 7.45 4.90 -19.58
N SER A 215 8.49 5.10 -20.39
CA SER A 215 9.87 5.13 -19.91
C SER A 215 10.10 6.26 -18.90
N ARG A 216 9.52 7.44 -19.16
CA ARG A 216 9.62 8.59 -18.25
C ARG A 216 8.88 8.35 -16.94
N MET A 217 7.68 7.77 -16.99
CA MET A 217 6.94 7.39 -15.79
C MET A 217 7.68 6.33 -14.97
N ALA A 218 8.27 5.33 -15.63
CA ALA A 218 9.11 4.35 -14.95
C ALA A 218 10.31 5.00 -14.26
N GLN A 219 11.00 5.90 -14.94
CA GLN A 219 12.13 6.66 -14.38
C GLN A 219 11.72 7.60 -13.24
N ALA A 220 10.51 8.14 -13.31
CA ALA A 220 9.90 8.97 -12.28
C ALA A 220 9.51 8.20 -11.01
N GLY A 221 9.45 6.87 -11.06
CA GLY A 221 9.10 6.02 -9.91
C GLY A 221 7.68 5.46 -9.94
N LEU A 222 7.05 5.31 -11.10
CA LEU A 222 5.74 4.65 -11.20
C LEU A 222 5.84 3.19 -10.73
N ASP A 223 5.03 2.81 -9.73
CA ASP A 223 5.07 1.46 -9.15
C ASP A 223 4.14 0.48 -9.90
N TYR A 224 2.93 0.90 -10.26
CA TYR A 224 1.95 0.04 -10.97
C TYR A 224 0.98 0.85 -11.84
N ALA A 225 0.25 0.16 -12.70
CA ALA A 225 -0.78 0.74 -13.56
C ALA A 225 -2.04 -0.14 -13.60
N THR A 226 -3.19 0.45 -13.29
CA THR A 226 -4.51 -0.14 -13.50
C THR A 226 -5.06 0.36 -14.83
N ILE A 227 -5.29 -0.56 -15.77
CA ILE A 227 -5.75 -0.24 -17.11
C ILE A 227 -7.14 -0.85 -17.33
N LEU A 228 -8.08 -0.03 -17.77
CA LEU A 228 -9.44 -0.48 -18.09
C LEU A 228 -9.41 -1.50 -19.23
N PHE A 229 -10.12 -2.62 -19.06
CA PHE A 229 -10.33 -3.65 -20.08
C PHE A 229 -11.78 -4.10 -20.02
N LEU A 230 -12.50 -4.07 -21.15
CA LEU A 230 -13.92 -4.41 -21.15
C LEU A 230 -14.17 -5.82 -21.65
N THR A 231 -13.59 -6.17 -22.80
CA THR A 231 -13.83 -7.43 -23.52
C THR A 231 -12.80 -7.64 -24.62
N ASP A 232 -12.60 -8.89 -25.04
CA ASP A 232 -11.79 -9.24 -26.21
C ASP A 232 -12.53 -8.99 -27.56
N ASP A 233 -13.82 -8.65 -27.52
CA ASP A 233 -14.57 -8.11 -28.68
C ASP A 233 -14.15 -6.66 -28.98
N ASN A 234 -13.26 -6.50 -29.98
CA ASN A 234 -12.75 -5.19 -30.39
C ASN A 234 -13.85 -4.16 -30.74
N PRO A 235 -14.87 -4.48 -31.56
CA PRO A 235 -16.00 -3.57 -31.78
C PRO A 235 -16.66 -3.04 -30.50
N VAL A 236 -16.97 -3.93 -29.54
CA VAL A 236 -17.60 -3.53 -28.28
C VAL A 236 -16.65 -2.69 -27.44
N GLN A 237 -15.39 -3.10 -27.33
CA GLN A 237 -14.39 -2.37 -26.55
C GLN A 237 -14.09 -0.97 -27.15
N ASN A 238 -14.01 -0.87 -28.48
CA ASN A 238 -13.72 0.39 -29.16
C ASN A 238 -14.84 1.43 -28.98
N LYS A 239 -16.10 0.99 -28.81
CA LYS A 239 -17.24 1.86 -28.49
C LYS A 239 -17.01 2.64 -27.18
N TRP A 240 -16.36 2.01 -26.20
CA TRP A 240 -16.16 2.58 -24.87
C TRP A 240 -14.84 3.34 -24.74
N PHE A 241 -13.77 2.81 -25.32
CA PHE A 241 -12.42 3.32 -25.04
C PHE A 241 -11.66 3.88 -26.24
N GLY A 242 -12.26 3.86 -27.44
CA GLY A 242 -11.68 4.42 -28.66
C GLY A 242 -11.08 3.36 -29.59
N GLN A 243 -10.58 3.80 -30.75
CA GLN A 243 -10.15 2.89 -31.81
C GLN A 243 -8.88 2.10 -31.46
N ASP A 244 -8.80 0.89 -32.01
CA ASP A 244 -7.69 -0.06 -31.85
C ASP A 244 -7.36 -0.39 -30.38
N TYR A 245 -8.37 -0.36 -29.49
CA TYR A 245 -8.12 -0.43 -28.05
C TYR A 245 -7.47 -1.73 -27.62
N GLY A 246 -7.93 -2.89 -28.12
CA GLY A 246 -7.36 -4.19 -27.75
C GLY A 246 -5.86 -4.27 -28.05
N ALA A 247 -5.44 -3.83 -29.25
CA ALA A 247 -4.03 -3.80 -29.62
C ALA A 247 -3.22 -2.82 -28.76
N ARG A 248 -3.78 -1.65 -28.43
CA ARG A 248 -3.14 -0.67 -27.54
C ARG A 248 -3.01 -1.19 -26.12
N PHE A 249 -4.02 -1.87 -25.61
CA PHE A 249 -4.03 -2.49 -24.30
C PHE A 249 -2.90 -3.53 -24.20
N THR A 250 -2.86 -4.52 -25.09
CA THR A 250 -1.80 -5.55 -25.08
C THR A 250 -0.41 -4.93 -25.26
N GLY A 251 -0.28 -3.95 -26.18
CA GLY A 251 0.99 -3.25 -26.40
C GLY A 251 1.47 -2.50 -25.15
N LEU A 252 0.56 -1.84 -24.44
CA LEU A 252 0.87 -1.13 -23.20
C LEU A 252 1.33 -2.09 -22.10
N LEU A 253 0.65 -3.22 -21.90
CA LEU A 253 1.05 -4.24 -20.90
C LEU A 253 2.48 -4.74 -21.15
N VAL A 254 2.83 -5.01 -22.41
CA VAL A 254 4.20 -5.44 -22.79
C VAL A 254 5.24 -4.38 -22.42
N VAL A 255 4.95 -3.11 -22.69
CA VAL A 255 5.88 -2.00 -22.40
C VAL A 255 6.00 -1.78 -20.89
N LEU A 256 4.90 -1.79 -20.14
CA LEU A 256 4.91 -1.66 -18.68
C LEU A 256 5.77 -2.77 -18.04
N ASN A 257 5.53 -4.02 -18.45
CA ASN A 257 6.29 -5.18 -17.96
C ASN A 257 7.79 -5.08 -18.28
N LYS A 258 8.15 -4.55 -19.47
CA LYS A 258 9.56 -4.31 -19.85
C LYS A 258 10.26 -3.35 -18.90
N PHE A 259 9.54 -2.38 -18.34
CA PHE A 259 10.07 -1.43 -17.36
C PHE A 259 9.89 -1.88 -15.90
N GLY A 260 9.41 -3.11 -15.68
CA GLY A 260 9.16 -3.64 -14.34
C GLY A 260 7.95 -3.01 -13.64
N ILE A 261 7.12 -2.26 -14.37
CA ILE A 261 5.87 -1.71 -13.86
C ILE A 261 4.82 -2.82 -13.94
N TYR A 262 4.22 -3.15 -12.80
CA TYR A 262 3.13 -4.11 -12.79
C TYR A 262 1.86 -3.50 -13.36
N ALA A 263 1.14 -4.28 -14.15
CA ALA A 263 -0.11 -3.86 -14.74
C ALA A 263 -1.26 -4.75 -14.27
N THR A 264 -2.39 -4.13 -13.94
CA THR A 264 -3.64 -4.83 -13.60
C THR A 264 -4.72 -4.40 -14.58
N ALA A 265 -5.49 -5.38 -15.08
CA ALA A 265 -6.68 -5.11 -15.86
C ALA A 265 -7.86 -4.84 -14.91
N GLU A 266 -8.50 -3.68 -15.01
CA GLU A 266 -9.79 -3.42 -14.35
C GLU A 266 -10.91 -3.70 -15.33
N VAL A 267 -11.80 -4.64 -14.96
CA VAL A 267 -12.93 -5.05 -15.79
C VAL A 267 -14.24 -4.54 -15.20
N PRO A 268 -14.76 -3.37 -15.65
CA PRO A 268 -16.07 -2.91 -15.23
C PRO A 268 -17.14 -3.87 -15.76
N LEU A 269 -17.97 -4.42 -14.87
CA LEU A 269 -19.11 -5.24 -15.24
C LEU A 269 -20.28 -4.36 -15.65
N ILE A 270 -20.62 -4.40 -16.93
CA ILE A 270 -21.73 -3.67 -17.55
C ILE A 270 -22.56 -4.60 -18.42
N GLN A 271 -23.71 -4.12 -18.90
CA GLN A 271 -24.59 -4.92 -19.75
C GLN A 271 -23.89 -5.45 -21.00
N ASP A 272 -22.94 -4.69 -21.56
CA ASP A 272 -22.22 -5.06 -22.77
C ASP A 272 -21.20 -6.21 -22.58
N ASN A 273 -20.81 -6.58 -21.33
CA ASN A 273 -19.84 -7.65 -21.07
C ASN A 273 -20.24 -8.64 -19.96
N ALA A 274 -21.42 -8.48 -19.36
CA ALA A 274 -21.86 -9.27 -18.20
C ALA A 274 -21.93 -10.79 -18.47
N THR A 275 -22.13 -11.22 -19.72
CA THR A 275 -22.19 -12.63 -20.10
C THR A 275 -20.83 -13.24 -20.42
N ASP A 276 -19.80 -12.41 -20.58
CA ASP A 276 -18.55 -12.79 -21.25
C ASP A 276 -17.39 -12.94 -20.26
N ILE A 277 -17.68 -12.91 -18.96
CA ILE A 277 -16.69 -12.95 -17.87
C ILE A 277 -15.68 -14.09 -18.04
N ASN A 278 -16.12 -15.30 -18.40
CA ASN A 278 -15.22 -16.43 -18.59
C ASN A 278 -14.27 -16.24 -19.79
N SER A 279 -14.75 -15.61 -20.87
CA SER A 279 -13.91 -15.28 -22.04
C SER A 279 -12.87 -14.23 -21.68
N ILE A 280 -13.30 -13.19 -20.95
CA ILE A 280 -12.45 -12.11 -20.47
C ILE A 280 -11.33 -12.65 -19.59
N VAL A 281 -11.65 -13.50 -18.60
CA VAL A 281 -10.65 -14.13 -17.74
C VAL A 281 -9.67 -14.97 -18.57
N GLY A 282 -10.18 -15.79 -19.50
CA GLY A 282 -9.33 -16.59 -20.38
C GLY A 282 -8.39 -15.75 -21.25
N TYR A 283 -8.84 -14.60 -21.76
CA TYR A 283 -8.02 -13.69 -22.55
C TYR A 283 -6.89 -13.06 -21.71
N LEU A 284 -7.20 -12.62 -20.49
CA LEU A 284 -6.24 -12.00 -19.59
C LEU A 284 -5.18 -13.00 -19.08
N ASP A 285 -5.57 -14.25 -18.82
CA ASP A 285 -4.65 -15.32 -18.42
C ASP A 285 -3.63 -15.69 -19.52
N ILE A 286 -4.02 -15.56 -20.80
CA ILE A 286 -3.14 -15.86 -21.94
C ILE A 286 -2.20 -14.68 -22.29
N SER A 287 -2.59 -13.47 -21.90
CA SER A 287 -1.89 -12.23 -22.27
C SER A 287 -0.88 -11.74 -21.21
N GLY A 288 -0.81 -12.42 -20.05
CA GLY A 288 0.07 -12.12 -18.91
C GLY A 288 1.36 -12.92 -18.88
#